data_AF-B9XDT1-F1
#
_entry.id   AF-B9XDT1-F1
#
_cell.length_a   1.000
_cell.length_b   1.000
_cell.length_c   1.000
_cell.angle_alpha   90.00
_cell.angle_beta   90.00
_cell.angle_gamma   90.00
#
_symmetry.space_group_name_H-M   'P 1'
#
loop_
_entity.id
_entity.type
_entity.pdbx_description
1 polymer ?
#
loop_
_entity_poly.entity_id
_entity_poly.type
_entity_poly.pdbx_seq_one_letter_code
_entity_poly.pdbx_strand_id
1 'polypeptide(L)'
;MHLRNIFGFGLLTLTACLGFFSNCRAENLAIGHFGSTNYGDWKMTGTAFNLGPASDGLLARLEIENARDNRVASSEIEGDGPTGTLTSPKFR
;
A
#
# COMPACT_ATOMS: atom_id res chain seq x y z
N MET A 1 38.93 -36.12 26.23
CA MET A 1 38.97 -35.30 24.99
C MET A 1 37.63 -35.27 24.24
N HIS A 2 36.48 -35.47 24.92
CA HIS A 2 35.16 -35.59 24.25
C HIS A 2 34.12 -34.55 24.71
N LEU A 3 34.38 -33.84 25.81
CA LEU A 3 33.42 -32.90 26.42
C LEU A 3 33.49 -31.47 25.81
N ARG A 4 34.63 -31.09 25.20
CA ARG A 4 34.83 -29.75 24.61
C ARG A 4 34.16 -29.57 23.23
N ASN A 5 33.89 -30.67 22.52
CA ASN A 5 33.25 -30.65 21.19
C ASN A 5 31.72 -30.57 21.25
N ILE A 6 31.09 -31.01 22.35
CA ILE A 6 29.62 -31.03 22.49
C ILE A 6 29.09 -29.60 22.70
N PHE A 7 29.78 -28.78 23.51
CA PHE A 7 29.40 -27.38 23.75
C PHE A 7 29.64 -26.47 22.54
N GLY A 8 30.69 -26.74 21.74
CA GLY A 8 30.98 -25.97 20.52
C GLY A 8 29.95 -26.21 19.40
N PHE A 9 29.48 -27.46 19.24
CA PHE A 9 28.42 -27.79 18.28
C PHE A 9 27.05 -27.25 18.70
N GLY A 10 26.71 -27.31 20.00
CA GLY A 10 25.44 -26.78 20.51
C GLY A 10 25.30 -25.25 20.41
N LEU A 11 26.41 -24.51 20.54
CA LEU A 11 26.41 -23.06 20.37
C LEU A 11 26.31 -22.65 18.89
N LEU A 12 26.98 -23.39 17.99
CA LEU A 12 26.95 -23.15 16.55
C LEU A 12 25.56 -23.41 15.94
N THR A 13 24.86 -24.44 16.41
CA THR A 13 23.49 -24.75 15.96
C THR A 13 22.47 -23.74 16.49
N LEU A 14 22.63 -23.23 17.72
CA LEU A 14 21.76 -22.19 18.26
C LEU A 14 21.90 -20.87 17.47
N THR A 15 23.13 -20.45 17.14
CA THR A 15 23.36 -19.25 16.30
C THR A 15 22.77 -19.39 14.88
N ALA A 16 22.83 -20.60 14.29
CA ALA A 16 22.19 -20.87 13.01
C ALA A 16 20.65 -20.79 13.08
N CYS A 17 20.04 -21.25 14.18
CA CYS A 17 18.60 -21.14 14.39
C CYS A 17 18.13 -19.68 14.58
N LEU A 18 18.88 -18.84 15.30
CA LEU A 18 18.52 -17.42 15.47
C LEU A 18 18.67 -16.59 14.18
N GLY A 19 19.57 -16.97 13.27
CA GLY A 19 19.70 -16.33 11.95
C GLY A 19 18.52 -16.58 11.01
N PHE A 20 17.78 -17.68 11.20
CA PHE A 20 16.65 -18.06 10.34
C PHE A 20 15.33 -17.34 10.68
N PHE A 21 15.18 -16.76 11.87
CA PHE A 21 13.95 -16.06 12.27
C PHE A 21 13.92 -14.58 11.86
N SER A 22 14.98 -14.02 11.27
CA SER A 22 15.13 -12.57 11.11
C SER A 22 14.38 -11.93 9.92
N ASN A 23 13.64 -12.70 9.11
CA ASN A 23 12.95 -12.14 7.92
C ASN A 23 11.41 -12.07 8.02
N CYS A 24 10.82 -12.17 9.21
CA CYS A 24 9.42 -11.76 9.38
C CYS A 24 9.34 -10.23 9.36
N ARG A 25 9.39 -9.63 8.16
CA ARG A 25 8.99 -8.24 7.94
C ARG A 25 7.63 -8.27 7.27
N ALA A 26 6.62 -7.68 7.90
CA ALA A 26 5.40 -7.33 7.20
C ALA A 26 5.78 -6.31 6.13
N GLU A 27 5.71 -6.71 4.86
CA GLU A 27 5.90 -5.80 3.75
C GLU A 27 4.76 -4.77 3.74
N ASN A 28 5.09 -3.52 3.44
CA ASN A 28 4.07 -2.49 3.26
C ASN A 28 3.29 -2.81 1.99
N LEU A 29 2.03 -3.21 2.15
CA LEU A 29 1.12 -3.39 1.03
C LEU A 29 0.52 -2.02 0.68
N ALA A 30 0.98 -1.44 -0.44
CA ALA A 30 0.39 -0.21 -0.97
C ALA A 30 -1.03 -0.48 -1.47
N ILE A 31 -2.03 0.16 -0.84
CA ILE A 31 -3.42 0.10 -1.26
C ILE A 31 -3.77 1.37 -2.03
N GLY A 32 -4.29 1.21 -3.25
CA GLY A 32 -4.81 2.34 -4.02
C GLY A 32 -3.73 3.28 -4.55
N HIS A 33 -2.69 2.74 -5.19
CA HIS A 33 -1.73 3.57 -5.93
C HIS A 33 -2.41 4.17 -7.17
N PHE A 34 -3.00 5.37 -7.02
CA PHE A 34 -3.78 6.06 -8.06
C PHE A 34 -2.91 6.86 -9.04
N GLY A 35 -1.71 6.36 -9.37
CA GLY A 35 -0.74 7.02 -10.25
C GLY A 35 -1.12 7.03 -11.74
N SER A 36 -2.16 6.31 -12.13
CA SER A 36 -2.68 6.25 -13.51
C SER A 36 -3.81 7.24 -13.75
N THR A 37 -4.27 7.37 -15.00
CA THR A 37 -5.46 8.17 -15.36
C THR A 37 -6.79 7.50 -14.98
N ASN A 38 -6.76 6.27 -14.49
CA ASN A 38 -7.91 5.50 -14.02
C ASN A 38 -7.58 4.77 -12.71
N TYR A 39 -8.61 4.16 -12.11
CA TYR A 39 -8.46 3.43 -10.83
C TYR A 39 -8.05 1.96 -10.98
N GLY A 40 -7.62 1.52 -12.17
CA GLY A 40 -7.28 0.12 -12.44
C GLY A 40 -8.44 -0.82 -12.13
N ASP A 41 -8.17 -1.82 -11.28
CA ASP A 41 -9.14 -2.87 -10.91
C ASP A 41 -10.18 -2.45 -9.87
N TRP A 42 -10.10 -1.22 -9.35
CA TRP A 42 -11.11 -0.72 -8.42
C TRP A 42 -12.45 -0.52 -9.13
N LYS A 43 -13.53 -0.89 -8.45
CA LYS A 43 -14.89 -0.80 -8.99
C LYS A 43 -15.56 0.49 -8.53
N MET A 44 -16.10 1.23 -9.49
CA MET A 44 -16.86 2.45 -9.23
C MET A 44 -18.36 2.17 -9.28
N THR A 45 -19.11 2.88 -8.44
CA THR A 45 -20.56 3.04 -8.58
C THR A 45 -20.90 4.53 -8.54
N GLY A 46 -22.05 4.91 -9.09
CA GLY A 46 -22.49 6.31 -9.12
C GLY A 46 -21.58 7.21 -9.97
N THR A 47 -21.53 8.50 -9.63
CA THR A 47 -20.80 9.53 -10.39
C THR A 47 -19.59 10.10 -9.64
N ALA A 48 -19.48 9.92 -8.32
CA ALA A 48 -18.43 10.54 -7.50
C ALA A 48 -17.00 10.34 -8.03
N PHE A 49 -16.70 9.22 -8.67
CA PHE A 49 -15.36 8.89 -9.13
C PHE A 49 -15.26 8.76 -10.66
N ASN A 50 -16.29 9.13 -11.43
CA ASN A 50 -16.35 8.86 -12.88
C ASN A 50 -15.24 9.55 -13.70
N LEU A 51 -14.65 10.64 -13.20
CA LEU A 51 -13.59 11.42 -13.86
C LEU A 51 -12.17 10.86 -13.66
N GLY A 52 -12.02 9.80 -12.85
CA GLY A 52 -10.71 9.26 -12.49
C GLY A 52 -10.03 10.05 -11.37
N PRO A 53 -8.74 9.74 -11.07
CA PRO A 53 -7.99 10.44 -10.04
C PRO A 53 -7.79 11.93 -10.38
N ALA A 54 -8.02 12.81 -9.40
CA ALA A 54 -7.71 14.23 -9.51
C ALA A 54 -6.19 14.41 -9.68
N SER A 55 -5.78 15.28 -10.61
CA SER A 55 -4.37 15.56 -10.89
C SER A 55 -4.12 17.03 -11.22
N ASP A 56 -2.86 17.44 -11.14
CA ASP A 56 -2.40 18.74 -11.63
C ASP A 56 -3.20 19.90 -11.00
N GLY A 57 -3.72 20.82 -11.82
CA GLY A 57 -4.48 21.97 -11.35
C GLY A 57 -5.74 21.63 -10.55
N LEU A 58 -6.27 20.39 -10.67
CA LEU A 58 -7.38 19.95 -9.82
C LEU A 58 -6.97 19.83 -8.36
N LEU A 59 -5.72 19.42 -8.07
CA LEU A 59 -5.26 19.30 -6.68
C LEU A 59 -5.27 20.65 -5.97
N ALA A 60 -4.76 21.69 -6.63
CA ALA A 60 -4.78 23.05 -6.10
C ALA A 60 -6.21 23.58 -5.91
N ARG A 61 -7.12 23.30 -6.86
CA ARG A 61 -8.52 23.71 -6.78
C ARG A 61 -9.26 23.03 -5.63
N LEU A 62 -8.92 21.77 -5.33
CA LEU A 62 -9.48 20.98 -4.24
C LEU A 62 -8.71 21.15 -2.93
N GLU A 63 -7.75 22.08 -2.87
CA GLU A 63 -6.93 22.35 -1.69
C GLU A 63 -6.17 21.10 -1.17
N ILE A 64 -5.82 20.18 -2.07
CA ILE A 64 -5.12 18.93 -1.75
C ILE A 64 -3.61 19.12 -1.87
N GLU A 65 -2.92 18.96 -0.75
CA GLU A 65 -1.47 19.00 -0.67
C GLU A 65 -0.86 17.61 -0.42
N ASN A 66 0.46 17.49 -0.63
CA ASN A 66 1.24 16.27 -0.35
C ASN A 66 0.78 15.01 -1.11
N ALA A 67 0.21 15.18 -2.32
CA ALA A 67 -0.07 14.08 -3.24
C ALA A 67 1.24 13.53 -3.85
N ARG A 68 1.76 12.44 -3.28
CA ARG A 68 3.07 11.84 -3.60
C ARG A 68 3.33 11.64 -5.11
N ASP A 69 2.30 11.30 -5.87
CA ASP A 69 2.37 11.03 -7.31
C ASP A 69 1.59 12.05 -8.16
N ASN A 70 1.28 13.24 -7.60
CA ASN A 70 0.44 14.26 -8.24
C ASN A 70 -0.94 13.74 -8.68
N ARG A 71 -1.44 12.70 -7.99
CA ARG A 71 -2.75 12.08 -8.22
C ARG A 71 -3.38 11.57 -6.94
N VAL A 72 -4.69 11.76 -6.80
CA VAL A 72 -5.48 11.27 -5.65
C VAL A 72 -6.90 10.89 -6.07
N ALA A 73 -7.50 9.92 -5.41
CA ALA A 73 -8.94 9.70 -5.53
C ALA A 73 -9.69 10.83 -4.80
N SER A 74 -10.65 11.47 -5.46
CA SER A 74 -11.52 12.48 -4.84
C SER A 74 -12.92 12.40 -5.43
N SER A 75 -13.93 12.55 -4.56
CA SER A 75 -15.34 12.66 -4.96
C SER A 75 -15.78 14.08 -5.28
N GLU A 76 -14.95 15.08 -4.98
CA GLU A 76 -15.29 16.51 -5.01
C GLU A 76 -15.00 17.17 -6.38
N ILE A 77 -14.50 16.41 -7.37
CA ILE A 77 -14.10 16.98 -8.67
C ILE A 77 -15.27 17.73 -9.34
N GLU A 78 -16.52 17.29 -9.13
CA GLU A 78 -17.73 17.95 -9.64
C GLU A 78 -18.56 18.65 -8.52
N GLY A 79 -17.98 18.90 -7.33
CA GLY A 79 -18.65 19.51 -6.18
C GLY A 79 -19.35 18.52 -5.24
N ASP A 80 -20.37 18.99 -4.50
CA ASP A 80 -21.03 18.21 -3.42
C ASP A 80 -22.09 17.20 -3.92
N GLY A 81 -22.55 17.34 -5.15
CA GLY A 81 -23.67 16.56 -5.69
C GLY A 81 -23.38 15.08 -6.00
N PRO A 82 -22.22 14.72 -6.59
CA PRO A 82 -21.90 13.35 -6.94
C PRO A 82 -21.90 12.38 -5.74
N THR A 83 -22.42 11.18 -5.95
CA THR A 83 -22.41 10.10 -4.95
C THR A 83 -21.92 8.80 -5.58
N GLY A 84 -21.47 7.86 -4.77
CA GLY A 84 -20.95 6.59 -5.27
C GLY A 84 -19.93 5.94 -4.35
N THR A 85 -19.37 4.82 -4.81
CA THR A 85 -18.32 4.07 -4.10
C THR A 85 -17.13 3.83 -5.02
N LEU A 86 -15.93 3.81 -4.44
CA LEU A 86 -14.72 3.29 -5.06
C LEU A 86 -14.27 2.07 -4.25
N THR A 87 -14.51 0.87 -4.77
CA THR A 87 -14.32 -0.40 -4.04
C THR A 87 -13.06 -1.12 -4.51
N SER A 88 -12.20 -1.49 -3.56
CA SER A 88 -10.94 -2.17 -3.88
C SER A 88 -11.16 -3.60 -4.37
N PRO A 89 -10.19 -4.15 -5.10
CA PRO A 89 -10.05 -5.59 -5.23
C PRO A 89 -9.91 -6.26 -3.86
N LYS A 90 -10.12 -7.58 -3.82
CA LYS A 90 -9.83 -8.36 -2.61
C LYS A 90 -8.34 -8.32 -2.30
N PHE A 91 -7.99 -8.05 -1.05
CA PHE A 91 -6.63 -8.23 -0.56
C PHE A 91 -6.26 -9.73 -0.61
N ARG A 92 -5.00 -10.02 -0.92
CA ARG A 92 -4.45 -11.38 -0.99
C ARG A 92 -3.41 -11.56 0.11
#